data_AF-A0AAU9UMD0-F1
#
_entry.id   AF-A0AAU9UMD0-F1
#
_cell.length_a   1.000
_cell.length_b   1.000
_cell.length_c   1.000
_cell.angle_alpha   90.00
_cell.angle_beta   90.00
_cell.angle_gamma   90.00
#
_symmetry.space_group_name_H-M   'P 1'
#
loop_
_entity.id
_entity.type
_entity.pdbx_description
1 polymer ?
#
loop_
_entity_poly.entity_id
_entity_poly.type
_entity_poly.pdbx_seq_one_letter_code
_entity_poly.pdbx_strand_id
1 'polypeptide(L)'
;MRMRRVPNHLQVKVIKWFDYLWLTQKCSDEEKAVSCLPDKLKAEIAINVHLDTLKRVEIFQNTEAGFLCELVLRLRPVLFSPGDYICRKGEVGKEMYIVNRGKLQVVGDNGKTVLATLKAGSYFGEISILNMGTAGKQLGNRRTASVRSVGYSDLFVLSKKDMWDVLKEYPAARVRLEAIAVKRLEKYKKAPLEKVAMGRCQSTPGLVETSGRIPIEEMHLPPASIPPPLHTSHPPSYRDQLYSSSVSPLRVASPVASCASSARSSAVGGGSTVAGGAPRVLLDSHEALECEIKRLRERLYTVETENAAMSAKLSQQQWEVDQRLQEIEMQICGGSSLSSQEENERNRESII
;
A
#
# COMPACT_ATOMS: atom_id res chain seq x y z
N MET A 1 20.05 10.71 -16.46
CA MET A 1 19.79 12.15 -16.15
C MET A 1 21.03 13.03 -16.35
N ARG A 2 22.21 12.64 -15.86
CA ARG A 2 23.48 13.39 -16.02
C ARG A 2 23.86 13.69 -17.48
N MET A 3 23.81 12.68 -18.36
CA MET A 3 24.14 12.84 -19.80
C MET A 3 23.25 13.85 -20.53
N ARG A 4 21.96 13.94 -20.17
CA ARG A 4 21.00 14.88 -20.75
C ARG A 4 20.90 16.21 -19.98
N ARG A 5 21.80 16.47 -19.02
CA ARG A 5 21.87 17.71 -18.21
C ARG A 5 20.52 18.13 -17.61
N VAL A 6 19.77 17.16 -17.09
CA VAL A 6 18.47 17.42 -16.43
C VAL A 6 18.69 18.32 -15.20
N PRO A 7 17.86 19.34 -14.93
CA PRO A 7 18.01 20.20 -13.76
C PRO A 7 18.06 19.41 -12.43
N ASN A 8 18.92 19.83 -11.49
CA ASN A 8 19.13 19.13 -10.21
C ASN A 8 17.84 18.90 -9.42
N HIS A 9 16.94 19.89 -9.39
CA HIS A 9 15.67 19.75 -8.68
C HIS A 9 14.78 18.62 -9.26
N LEU A 10 14.82 18.40 -10.58
CA LEU A 10 14.13 17.27 -11.23
C LEU A 10 14.85 15.96 -10.96
N GLN A 11 16.18 15.95 -10.96
CA GLN A 11 16.95 14.75 -10.61
C GLN A 11 16.63 14.26 -9.20
N VAL A 12 16.68 15.16 -8.21
CA VAL A 12 16.35 14.85 -6.81
C VAL A 12 14.91 14.37 -6.69
N LYS A 13 13.97 14.98 -7.42
CA LYS A 13 12.57 14.55 -7.42
C LYS A 13 12.39 13.14 -7.99
N VAL A 14 13.08 12.81 -9.09
CA VAL A 14 13.05 11.47 -9.68
C VAL A 14 13.65 10.45 -8.71
N ILE A 15 14.78 10.76 -8.07
CA ILE A 15 15.39 9.88 -7.06
C ILE A 15 14.40 9.62 -5.92
N LYS A 16 13.83 10.67 -5.31
CA LYS A 16 12.82 10.53 -4.24
C LYS A 16 11.60 9.72 -4.68
N TRP A 17 11.20 9.83 -5.95
CA TRP A 17 10.08 9.06 -6.49
C TRP A 17 10.42 7.57 -6.56
N PHE A 18 11.61 7.21 -7.04
CA PHE A 18 12.09 5.82 -7.05
C PHE A 18 12.30 5.27 -5.64
N ASP A 19 12.87 6.07 -4.72
CA ASP A 19 13.00 5.68 -3.31
C ASP A 19 11.63 5.33 -2.73
N TYR A 20 10.62 6.17 -2.96
CA TYR A 20 9.27 5.90 -2.50
C TYR A 20 8.67 4.62 -3.11
N LEU A 21 8.85 4.39 -4.42
CA LEU A 21 8.40 3.16 -5.07
C LEU A 21 9.08 1.91 -4.50
N TRP A 22 10.38 2.01 -4.24
CA TRP A 22 11.16 0.93 -3.65
C TRP A 22 10.69 0.63 -2.21
N LEU A 23 10.58 1.65 -1.36
CA LEU A 23 10.13 1.52 0.03
C LEU A 23 8.69 0.98 0.13
N THR A 24 7.81 1.36 -0.78
CA THR A 24 6.42 0.88 -0.80
C THR A 24 6.25 -0.47 -1.48
N GLN A 25 7.35 -1.12 -1.90
CA GLN A 25 7.38 -2.36 -2.69
C GLN A 25 6.59 -2.30 -4.01
N LYS A 26 6.16 -1.10 -4.44
CA LYS A 26 5.49 -0.86 -5.72
C LYS A 26 6.44 -0.91 -6.92
N CYS A 27 7.74 -0.97 -6.67
CA CYS A 27 8.75 -1.24 -7.69
C CYS A 27 8.79 -2.72 -8.10
N SER A 28 8.09 -3.61 -7.38
CA SER A 28 8.05 -5.03 -7.70
C SER A 28 7.25 -5.27 -8.97
N ASP A 29 7.59 -6.36 -9.65
CA ASP A 29 7.04 -6.89 -10.89
C ASP A 29 5.52 -7.18 -10.86
N GLU A 30 4.66 -6.40 -10.20
CA GLU A 30 3.19 -6.63 -10.12
C GLU A 30 2.60 -6.81 -11.52
N GLU A 31 2.94 -5.96 -12.48
CA GLU A 31 2.50 -6.14 -13.86
C GLU A 31 3.02 -7.44 -14.48
N LYS A 32 4.29 -7.84 -14.22
CA LYS A 32 4.83 -9.10 -14.76
C LYS A 32 4.25 -10.34 -14.06
N ALA A 33 4.12 -10.31 -12.74
CA ALA A 33 3.53 -11.35 -11.91
C ALA A 33 2.07 -11.59 -12.30
N VAL A 34 1.31 -10.51 -12.50
CA VAL A 34 -0.07 -10.59 -12.99
C VAL A 34 -0.11 -10.95 -14.47
N SER A 35 0.90 -10.60 -15.29
CA SER A 35 0.93 -10.92 -16.73
C SER A 35 0.92 -12.42 -17.02
N CYS A 36 1.55 -13.23 -16.17
CA CYS A 36 1.61 -14.69 -16.29
C CYS A 36 0.28 -15.40 -15.96
N LEU A 37 -0.67 -14.69 -15.34
CA LEU A 37 -1.97 -15.26 -14.99
C LEU A 37 -2.91 -15.32 -16.21
N PRO A 38 -3.85 -16.25 -16.27
CA PRO A 38 -4.98 -16.19 -17.20
C PRO A 38 -5.87 -14.96 -16.94
N ASP A 39 -6.46 -14.39 -17.98
CA ASP A 39 -7.26 -13.15 -17.90
C ASP A 39 -8.42 -13.24 -16.90
N LYS A 40 -9.02 -14.42 -16.75
CA LYS A 40 -10.06 -14.65 -15.74
C LYS A 40 -9.56 -14.40 -14.31
N LEU A 41 -8.35 -14.90 -13.98
CA LEU A 41 -7.76 -14.69 -12.64
C LEU A 41 -7.32 -13.24 -12.46
N LYS A 42 -6.80 -12.58 -13.50
CA LYS A 42 -6.49 -11.14 -13.43
C LYS A 42 -7.73 -10.32 -13.10
N ALA A 43 -8.84 -10.62 -13.77
CA ALA A 43 -10.12 -9.96 -13.56
C ALA A 43 -10.64 -10.19 -12.13
N GLU A 44 -10.61 -11.43 -11.65
CA GLU A 44 -11.04 -11.76 -10.28
C GLU A 44 -10.18 -11.06 -9.21
N ILE A 45 -8.86 -10.98 -9.40
CA ILE A 45 -7.96 -10.24 -8.50
C ILE A 45 -8.30 -8.75 -8.54
N ALA A 46 -8.39 -8.15 -9.74
CA ALA A 46 -8.70 -6.74 -9.89
C ALA A 46 -10.02 -6.38 -9.18
N ILE A 47 -11.07 -7.17 -9.41
CA ILE A 47 -12.38 -7.01 -8.76
C ILE A 47 -12.23 -7.10 -7.24
N ASN A 48 -11.61 -8.14 -6.70
CA ASN A 48 -11.47 -8.29 -5.25
C ASN A 48 -10.66 -7.15 -4.60
N VAL A 49 -9.62 -6.64 -5.26
CA VAL A 49 -8.74 -5.61 -4.68
C VAL A 49 -9.35 -4.20 -4.80
N HIS A 50 -10.10 -3.91 -5.86
CA HIS A 50 -10.51 -2.52 -6.18
C HIS A 50 -12.01 -2.25 -6.09
N LEU A 51 -12.87 -3.28 -6.08
CA LEU A 51 -14.33 -3.10 -6.05
C LEU A 51 -14.79 -2.31 -4.83
N ASP A 52 -14.23 -2.60 -3.65
CA ASP A 52 -14.60 -1.91 -2.41
C ASP A 52 -14.22 -0.43 -2.43
N THR A 53 -13.11 -0.08 -3.11
CA THR A 53 -12.73 1.32 -3.30
C THR A 53 -13.76 2.05 -4.14
N LEU A 54 -14.23 1.45 -5.24
CA LEU A 54 -15.27 2.02 -6.10
C LEU A 54 -16.62 2.14 -5.38
N LYS A 55 -17.03 1.14 -4.60
CA LYS A 55 -18.28 1.17 -3.81
C LYS A 55 -18.33 2.35 -2.82
N ARG A 56 -17.18 2.75 -2.26
CA ARG A 56 -17.11 3.89 -1.32
C ARG A 56 -17.19 5.25 -2.00
N VAL A 57 -16.95 5.35 -3.31
CA VAL A 57 -16.97 6.63 -4.02
C VAL A 57 -18.42 7.09 -4.22
N GLU A 58 -18.74 8.29 -3.73
CA GLU A 58 -20.10 8.85 -3.72
C GLU A 58 -20.79 8.84 -5.11
N ILE A 59 -20.08 9.11 -6.20
CA ILE A 59 -20.66 9.08 -7.57
C ILE A 59 -21.14 7.70 -8.02
N PHE A 60 -20.54 6.65 -7.47
CA PHE A 60 -20.78 5.26 -7.84
C PHE A 60 -21.59 4.49 -6.78
N GLN A 61 -21.98 5.12 -5.66
CA GLN A 61 -22.96 4.52 -4.75
C GLN A 61 -24.25 4.22 -5.52
N ASN A 62 -25.12 3.28 -5.13
CA ASN A 62 -26.41 2.99 -5.79
C ASN A 62 -26.35 2.74 -7.31
N THR A 63 -25.22 2.29 -7.85
CA THR A 63 -25.14 1.73 -9.20
C THR A 63 -25.10 0.21 -9.12
N GLU A 64 -25.35 -0.45 -10.23
CA GLU A 64 -25.35 -1.90 -10.32
C GLU A 64 -23.95 -2.47 -10.09
N ALA A 65 -23.86 -3.67 -9.49
CA ALA A 65 -22.58 -4.31 -9.23
C ALA A 65 -21.82 -4.64 -10.53
N GLY A 66 -22.53 -5.04 -11.60
CA GLY A 66 -21.94 -5.29 -12.92
C GLY A 66 -21.22 -4.07 -13.48
N PHE A 67 -21.85 -2.89 -13.40
CA PHE A 67 -21.25 -1.62 -13.76
C PHE A 67 -19.94 -1.36 -13.00
N LEU A 68 -19.92 -1.58 -11.68
CA LEU A 68 -18.71 -1.38 -10.88
C LEU A 68 -17.60 -2.36 -11.26
N CYS A 69 -17.91 -3.65 -11.46
CA CYS A 69 -16.96 -4.65 -11.90
C CYS A 69 -16.31 -4.25 -13.24
N GLU A 70 -17.11 -3.77 -14.19
CA GLU A 70 -16.61 -3.30 -15.47
C GLU A 70 -15.72 -2.06 -15.40
N LEU A 71 -16.02 -1.15 -14.46
CA LEU A 71 -15.13 -0.02 -14.20
C LEU A 71 -13.81 -0.48 -13.59
N VAL A 72 -13.84 -1.42 -12.63
CA VAL A 72 -12.63 -1.96 -11.98
C VAL A 72 -11.64 -2.44 -13.03
N LEU A 73 -12.11 -3.21 -14.02
CA LEU A 73 -11.26 -3.80 -15.06
C LEU A 73 -10.60 -2.75 -15.98
N ARG A 74 -11.08 -1.50 -15.95
CA ARG A 74 -10.59 -0.37 -16.76
C ARG A 74 -9.86 0.69 -15.92
N LEU A 75 -9.73 0.48 -14.61
CA LEU A 75 -8.97 1.38 -13.74
C LEU A 75 -7.48 1.19 -13.93
N ARG A 76 -6.75 2.31 -14.05
CA ARG A 76 -5.29 2.31 -14.07
C ARG A 76 -4.74 3.00 -12.82
N PRO A 77 -3.93 2.32 -11.99
CA PRO A 77 -3.28 2.96 -10.86
C PRO A 77 -2.21 3.95 -11.34
N VAL A 78 -2.14 5.13 -10.73
CA VAL A 78 -1.13 6.17 -11.01
C VAL A 78 -0.67 6.80 -9.71
N LEU A 79 0.64 7.01 -9.58
CA LEU A 79 1.28 7.65 -8.44
C LEU A 79 1.67 9.09 -8.76
N PHE A 80 1.31 10.02 -7.89
CA PHE A 80 1.74 11.42 -7.95
C PHE A 80 2.63 11.77 -6.77
N SER A 81 3.65 12.60 -7.02
CA SER A 81 4.60 13.09 -6.01
C SER A 81 4.05 14.33 -5.28
N PRO A 82 4.59 14.67 -4.10
CA PRO A 82 4.27 15.92 -3.43
C PRO A 82 4.48 17.14 -4.35
N GLY A 83 3.48 18.01 -4.43
CA GLY A 83 3.49 19.22 -5.26
C GLY A 83 3.11 19.01 -6.73
N ASP A 84 2.92 17.78 -7.20
CA ASP A 84 2.50 17.52 -8.58
C ASP A 84 1.11 18.07 -8.84
N TYR A 85 0.95 18.75 -9.97
CA TYR A 85 -0.37 19.10 -10.49
C TYR A 85 -0.91 17.91 -11.29
N ILE A 86 -2.03 17.35 -10.85
CA ILE A 86 -2.71 16.27 -11.56
C ILE A 86 -3.45 16.84 -12.78
N CYS A 87 -4.05 18.02 -12.61
CA CYS A 87 -4.63 18.78 -13.71
C CYS A 87 -4.67 20.26 -13.37
N ARG A 88 -4.74 21.11 -14.40
CA ARG A 88 -4.91 22.55 -14.26
C ARG A 88 -6.23 22.99 -14.87
N LYS A 89 -6.82 24.02 -14.27
CA LYS A 89 -8.03 24.67 -14.79
C LYS A 89 -7.83 25.08 -16.26
N GLY A 90 -8.81 24.80 -17.11
CA GLY A 90 -8.76 25.10 -18.54
C GLY A 90 -8.07 24.04 -19.42
N GLU A 91 -7.38 23.05 -18.84
CA GLU A 91 -6.86 21.93 -19.60
C GLU A 91 -7.99 21.05 -20.14
N VAL A 92 -7.74 20.34 -21.24
CA VAL A 92 -8.69 19.35 -21.77
C VAL A 92 -8.70 18.13 -20.84
N GLY A 93 -9.82 17.87 -20.18
CA GLY A 93 -10.01 16.70 -19.35
C GLY A 93 -10.35 15.47 -20.18
N LYS A 94 -9.42 14.50 -20.20
CA LYS A 94 -9.58 13.23 -20.94
C LYS A 94 -9.91 12.05 -20.02
N GLU A 95 -9.81 12.24 -18.71
CA GLU A 95 -9.87 11.17 -17.71
C GLU A 95 -10.50 11.72 -16.42
N MET A 96 -11.00 10.85 -15.55
CA MET A 96 -11.30 11.18 -14.15
C MET A 96 -10.40 10.41 -13.20
N TYR A 97 -10.34 10.89 -11.97
CA TYR A 97 -9.46 10.35 -10.94
C TYR A 97 -10.25 10.01 -9.67
N ILE A 98 -9.89 8.88 -9.07
CA ILE A 98 -10.40 8.43 -7.77
C ILE A 98 -9.20 8.39 -6.82
N VAL A 99 -9.34 9.01 -5.65
CA VAL A 99 -8.27 9.02 -4.63
C VAL A 99 -8.31 7.72 -3.87
N ASN A 100 -7.31 6.86 -4.09
CA ASN A 100 -7.15 5.62 -3.32
C ASN A 100 -6.42 5.89 -2.00
N ARG A 101 -5.27 6.57 -2.07
CA ARG A 101 -4.47 6.98 -0.91
C ARG A 101 -3.86 8.36 -1.12
N GLY A 102 -3.56 9.05 -0.02
CA GLY A 102 -2.96 10.38 -0.04
C GLY A 102 -3.98 11.52 0.11
N LYS A 103 -3.49 12.73 -0.15
CA LYS A 103 -4.23 13.98 0.08
C LYS A 103 -3.98 14.94 -1.07
N LEU A 104 -5.06 15.44 -1.67
CA LEU A 104 -5.00 16.41 -2.75
C LEU A 104 -5.62 17.73 -2.32
N GLN A 105 -5.22 18.82 -2.99
CA GLN A 105 -5.80 20.14 -2.82
C GLN A 105 -6.32 20.65 -4.16
N VAL A 106 -7.58 21.08 -4.15
CA VAL A 106 -8.14 21.91 -5.21
C VAL A 106 -7.65 23.33 -4.95
N VAL A 107 -6.88 23.90 -5.87
CA VAL A 107 -6.28 25.22 -5.72
C VAL A 107 -6.95 26.24 -6.65
N GLY A 108 -7.10 27.46 -6.15
CA GLY A 108 -7.60 28.59 -6.92
C GLY A 108 -6.58 29.07 -7.96
N ASP A 109 -6.99 30.06 -8.75
CA ASP A 109 -6.23 30.54 -9.92
C ASP A 109 -4.84 31.10 -9.55
N ASN A 110 -4.66 31.56 -8.32
CA ASN A 110 -3.37 32.04 -7.81
C ASN A 110 -2.40 30.91 -7.38
N GLY A 111 -2.81 29.64 -7.44
CA GLY A 111 -2.03 28.47 -7.02
C GLY A 111 -1.74 28.36 -5.51
N LYS A 112 -2.19 29.34 -4.70
CA LYS A 112 -1.93 29.44 -3.26
C LYS A 112 -3.18 29.17 -2.43
N THR A 113 -4.32 29.70 -2.86
CA THR A 113 -5.60 29.53 -2.17
C THR A 113 -6.08 28.08 -2.32
N VAL A 114 -6.31 27.41 -1.19
CA VAL A 114 -6.89 26.06 -1.17
C VAL A 114 -8.41 26.18 -1.08
N LEU A 115 -9.11 25.73 -2.10
CA LEU A 115 -10.58 25.77 -2.18
C LEU A 115 -11.22 24.54 -1.52
N ALA A 116 -10.57 23.38 -1.66
CA ALA A 116 -11.02 22.14 -1.07
C ALA A 116 -9.84 21.18 -0.89
N THR A 117 -9.99 20.23 0.04
CA THR A 117 -9.05 19.13 0.25
C THR A 117 -9.74 17.81 -0.04
N LEU A 118 -9.16 17.00 -0.92
CA LEU A 118 -9.66 15.67 -1.27
C LEU A 118 -8.83 14.61 -0.53
N LYS A 119 -9.51 13.59 -0.01
CA LYS A 119 -8.91 12.46 0.73
C LYS A 119 -9.30 11.14 0.05
N ALA A 120 -8.79 10.02 0.54
CA ALA A 120 -9.19 8.69 0.10
C ALA A 120 -10.73 8.54 0.00
N GLY A 121 -11.22 7.94 -1.09
CA GLY A 121 -12.64 7.82 -1.43
C GLY A 121 -13.23 9.04 -2.15
N SER A 122 -12.52 10.17 -2.19
CA SER A 122 -12.90 11.32 -3.02
C SER A 122 -12.60 11.07 -4.50
N TYR A 123 -13.24 11.83 -5.38
CA TYR A 123 -13.02 11.77 -6.82
C TYR A 123 -13.11 13.17 -7.45
N PHE A 124 -12.53 13.33 -8.63
CA PHE A 124 -12.58 14.57 -9.40
C PHE A 124 -12.36 14.34 -10.90
N GLY A 125 -12.72 15.35 -11.70
CA GLY A 125 -12.55 15.33 -13.16
C GLY A 125 -13.73 14.72 -13.91
N GLU A 126 -14.78 14.32 -13.19
CA GLU A 126 -16.05 13.79 -13.69
C GLU A 126 -16.75 14.76 -14.63
N ILE A 127 -16.70 16.07 -14.32
CA ILE A 127 -17.40 17.10 -15.10
C ILE A 127 -16.84 17.13 -16.53
N SER A 128 -15.53 17.09 -16.69
CA SER A 128 -14.90 17.20 -18.01
C SER A 128 -15.20 16.02 -18.93
N ILE A 129 -15.45 14.84 -18.36
CA ILE A 129 -15.70 13.62 -19.15
C ILE A 129 -17.19 13.35 -19.37
N LEU A 130 -18.06 13.63 -18.40
CA LEU A 130 -19.51 13.39 -18.48
C LEU A 130 -20.27 14.51 -19.20
N ASN A 131 -19.81 15.75 -19.09
CA ASN A 131 -20.56 16.92 -19.57
C ASN A 131 -20.41 17.18 -21.09
N MET A 132 -19.83 16.24 -21.84
CA MET A 132 -19.69 16.32 -23.31
C MET A 132 -20.92 15.83 -24.08
N GLY A 133 -21.89 15.20 -23.42
CA GLY A 133 -23.15 14.77 -24.05
C GLY A 133 -24.18 15.89 -24.22
N THR A 134 -24.02 17.02 -23.50
CA THR A 134 -24.89 18.20 -23.65
C THR A 134 -24.19 19.24 -24.51
N ALA A 135 -24.27 19.04 -25.83
CA ALA A 135 -23.85 20.01 -26.84
C ALA A 135 -24.53 21.36 -26.56
N GLY A 136 -23.80 22.32 -25.97
CA GLY A 136 -24.31 23.67 -25.72
C GLY A 136 -23.85 24.36 -24.43
N LYS A 137 -23.29 23.65 -23.45
CA LYS A 137 -22.78 24.31 -22.23
C LYS A 137 -21.33 24.78 -22.43
N GLN A 138 -21.16 26.11 -22.45
CA GLN A 138 -19.93 26.95 -22.50
C GLN A 138 -18.60 26.43 -21.91
N LEU A 139 -18.59 25.37 -21.08
CA LEU A 139 -17.40 24.85 -20.42
C LEU A 139 -16.78 23.61 -21.12
N GLY A 140 -17.52 22.94 -22.01
CA GLY A 140 -17.03 21.79 -22.79
C GLY A 140 -16.33 20.71 -21.94
N ASN A 141 -15.29 20.08 -22.50
CA ASN A 141 -14.44 19.08 -21.84
C ASN A 141 -13.28 19.71 -21.04
N ARG A 142 -13.41 20.95 -20.57
CA ARG A 142 -12.32 21.64 -19.88
C ARG A 142 -12.33 21.33 -18.37
N ARG A 143 -11.16 21.34 -17.73
CA ARG A 143 -11.02 21.20 -16.28
C ARG A 143 -11.54 22.46 -15.58
N THR A 144 -12.38 22.27 -14.58
CA THR A 144 -13.04 23.37 -13.85
C THR A 144 -12.16 23.98 -12.76
N ALA A 145 -11.16 23.24 -12.27
CA ALA A 145 -10.25 23.67 -11.23
C ALA A 145 -8.88 22.99 -11.39
N SER A 146 -7.88 23.57 -10.73
CA SER A 146 -6.54 22.99 -10.64
C SER A 146 -6.46 22.08 -9.41
N VAL A 147 -5.86 20.90 -9.56
CA VAL A 147 -5.71 19.94 -8.46
C VAL A 147 -4.24 19.56 -8.33
N ARG A 148 -3.70 19.67 -7.11
CA ARG A 148 -2.33 19.28 -6.80
C ARG A 148 -2.26 18.25 -5.68
N SER A 149 -1.23 17.41 -5.71
CA SER A 149 -0.94 16.48 -4.63
C SER A 149 -0.21 17.17 -3.49
N VAL A 150 -0.61 16.90 -2.25
CA VAL A 150 0.08 17.42 -1.06
C VAL A 150 1.28 16.53 -0.71
N GLY A 151 1.10 15.22 -0.79
CA GLY A 151 2.14 14.21 -0.53
C GLY A 151 2.27 13.24 -1.70
N TYR A 152 2.80 12.05 -1.44
CA TYR A 152 2.60 10.94 -2.38
C TYR A 152 1.13 10.53 -2.36
N SER A 153 0.52 10.45 -3.55
CA SER A 153 -0.90 10.10 -3.68
C SER A 153 -1.09 9.03 -4.74
N ASP A 154 -1.79 7.97 -4.36
CA ASP A 154 -2.19 6.88 -5.23
C ASP A 154 -3.60 7.15 -5.74
N LEU A 155 -3.74 7.30 -7.05
CA LEU A 155 -5.01 7.54 -7.71
C LEU A 155 -5.33 6.37 -8.64
N PHE A 156 -6.62 6.12 -8.85
CA PHE A 156 -7.09 5.37 -10.00
C PHE A 156 -7.54 6.32 -11.08
N VAL A 157 -7.11 6.06 -12.32
CA VAL A 157 -7.46 6.81 -13.51
C VAL A 157 -8.46 6.00 -14.31
N LEU A 158 -9.54 6.66 -14.73
CA LEU A 158 -10.51 6.10 -15.66
C LEU A 158 -10.63 7.02 -16.87
N SER A 159 -10.38 6.50 -18.06
CA SER A 159 -10.40 7.31 -19.27
C SER A 159 -11.83 7.67 -19.68
N LYS A 160 -11.98 8.78 -20.39
CA LYS A 160 -13.27 9.18 -20.96
C LYS A 160 -13.84 8.07 -21.86
N LYS A 161 -13.00 7.49 -22.72
CA LYS A 161 -13.43 6.44 -23.65
C LYS A 161 -13.99 5.25 -22.87
N ASP A 162 -13.22 4.75 -21.91
CA ASP A 162 -13.59 3.59 -21.09
C ASP A 162 -14.87 3.84 -20.29
N MET A 163 -15.00 5.02 -19.67
CA MET A 163 -16.24 5.39 -18.99
C MET A 163 -17.44 5.43 -19.94
N TRP A 164 -17.31 6.05 -21.10
CA TRP A 164 -18.41 6.17 -22.06
C TRP A 164 -18.80 4.83 -22.68
N ASP A 165 -17.84 3.93 -22.89
CA ASP A 165 -18.12 2.60 -23.40
C ASP A 165 -18.96 1.80 -22.39
N VAL A 166 -18.60 1.82 -21.11
CA VAL A 166 -19.42 1.19 -20.05
C VAL A 166 -20.78 1.88 -19.92
N LEU A 167 -20.86 3.21 -19.96
CA LEU A 167 -22.13 3.94 -19.82
C LEU A 167 -23.13 3.69 -20.97
N LYS A 168 -22.71 3.12 -22.11
CA LYS A 168 -23.63 2.68 -23.17
C LYS A 168 -24.44 1.46 -22.73
N GLU A 169 -23.83 0.57 -21.96
CA GLU A 169 -24.44 -0.69 -21.51
C GLU A 169 -25.26 -0.48 -20.23
N TYR A 170 -24.94 0.55 -19.43
CA TYR A 170 -25.66 0.88 -18.18
C TYR A 170 -26.32 2.27 -18.24
N PRO A 171 -27.46 2.44 -18.95
CA PRO A 171 -28.11 3.73 -19.14
C PRO A 171 -28.63 4.37 -17.84
N ALA A 172 -29.09 3.57 -16.87
CA ALA A 172 -29.52 4.07 -15.57
C ALA A 172 -28.38 4.74 -14.80
N ALA A 173 -27.19 4.13 -14.83
CA ALA A 173 -25.99 4.72 -14.26
C ALA A 173 -25.63 6.03 -14.98
N ARG A 174 -25.69 6.04 -16.32
CA ARG A 174 -25.39 7.24 -17.13
C ARG A 174 -26.21 8.46 -16.71
N VAL A 175 -27.54 8.32 -16.69
CA VAL A 175 -28.45 9.43 -16.34
C VAL A 175 -28.10 9.99 -14.96
N ARG A 176 -27.82 9.10 -14.00
CA ARG A 176 -27.47 9.49 -12.64
C ARG A 176 -26.12 10.20 -12.55
N LEU A 177 -25.09 9.66 -13.20
CA LEU A 177 -23.77 10.27 -13.22
C LEU A 177 -23.80 11.66 -13.88
N GLU A 178 -24.52 11.80 -14.99
CA GLU A 178 -24.74 13.09 -15.66
C GLU A 178 -25.46 14.09 -14.73
N ALA A 179 -26.50 13.66 -14.01
CA ALA A 179 -27.21 14.51 -13.04
C ALA A 179 -26.28 14.99 -11.90
N ILE A 180 -25.43 14.11 -11.36
CA ILE A 180 -24.44 14.46 -10.33
C ILE A 180 -23.44 15.49 -10.89
N ALA A 181 -22.95 15.29 -12.11
CA ALA A 181 -22.01 16.20 -12.76
C ALA A 181 -22.62 17.59 -12.98
N VAL A 182 -23.88 17.67 -13.42
CA VAL A 182 -24.62 18.92 -13.59
C VAL A 182 -24.79 19.65 -12.24
N LYS A 183 -25.25 18.94 -11.21
CA LYS A 183 -25.43 19.50 -9.86
C LYS A 183 -24.12 20.07 -9.30
N ARG A 184 -23.01 19.35 -9.48
CA ARG A 184 -21.67 19.83 -9.06
C ARG A 184 -21.23 21.05 -9.87
N LEU A 185 -21.44 21.05 -11.18
CA LEU A 185 -21.10 22.19 -12.04
C LEU A 185 -21.86 23.46 -11.63
N GLU A 186 -23.14 23.34 -11.28
CA GLU A 186 -23.94 24.48 -10.79
C GLU A 186 -23.42 25.02 -9.46
N LYS A 187 -23.03 24.14 -8.54
CA LYS A 187 -22.37 24.55 -7.29
C LYS A 187 -21.09 25.33 -7.56
N TYR A 188 -20.26 24.88 -8.51
CA TYR A 188 -19.05 25.60 -8.92
C TYR A 188 -19.33 26.96 -9.55
N LYS A 189 -20.43 27.11 -10.31
CA LYS A 189 -20.84 28.41 -10.89
C LYS A 189 -21.36 29.40 -9.85
N LYS A 190 -21.99 28.91 -8.78
CA LYS A 190 -22.53 29.74 -7.69
C LYS A 190 -21.48 30.10 -6.64
N ALA A 191 -20.45 29.26 -6.47
CA ALA A 191 -19.37 29.45 -5.50
C ALA A 191 -18.30 30.55 -5.78
N PRO A 192 -18.25 31.31 -6.89
CA PRO A 192 -17.26 32.38 -7.04
C PRO A 192 -17.45 33.61 -6.13
N LEU A 193 -18.47 33.66 -5.24
CA LEU A 193 -18.76 34.88 -4.46
C LEU A 193 -18.92 34.72 -2.94
N GLU A 194 -18.85 33.51 -2.36
CA GLU A 194 -18.88 33.39 -0.90
C GLU A 194 -17.69 32.60 -0.37
N LYS A 195 -16.97 33.23 0.56
CA LYS A 195 -16.00 32.61 1.45
C LYS A 195 -16.73 31.52 2.26
N VAL A 196 -16.85 30.32 1.73
CA VAL A 196 -17.38 29.19 2.48
C VAL A 196 -16.24 28.64 3.34
N ALA A 197 -16.13 29.19 4.55
CA ALA A 197 -15.78 28.36 5.69
C ALA A 197 -16.80 27.21 5.72
N MET A 198 -16.37 25.97 5.47
CA MET A 198 -17.26 24.82 5.66
C MET A 198 -17.65 24.80 7.15
N GLY A 199 -18.91 25.16 7.41
CA GLY A 199 -19.54 24.98 8.70
C GLY A 199 -19.42 23.52 9.13
N ARG A 200 -18.81 23.33 10.29
CA ARG A 200 -18.77 22.07 11.01
C ARG A 200 -20.21 21.63 11.28
N CYS A 201 -20.59 20.42 10.88
CA CYS A 201 -21.90 19.84 11.18
C CYS A 201 -22.14 19.90 12.70
N GLN A 202 -23.18 20.61 13.13
CA GLN A 202 -23.65 20.57 14.51
C GLN A 202 -24.54 19.35 14.69
N SER A 203 -24.01 18.35 15.38
CA SER A 203 -24.80 17.22 15.89
C SER A 203 -24.11 16.73 17.16
N THR A 204 -24.35 17.43 18.27
CA THR A 204 -24.38 16.97 19.67
C THR A 204 -24.49 18.20 20.59
N PRO A 205 -25.63 18.46 21.23
CA PRO A 205 -25.71 19.42 22.32
C PRO A 205 -25.23 18.74 23.61
N GLY A 206 -24.26 19.37 24.29
CA GLY A 206 -23.88 19.02 25.66
C GLY A 206 -22.57 18.25 25.81
N LEU A 207 -21.45 18.97 25.91
CA LEU A 207 -20.40 18.60 26.85
C LEU A 207 -19.67 19.87 27.29
N VAL A 208 -19.57 20.00 28.61
CA VAL A 208 -19.04 21.10 29.42
C VAL A 208 -17.72 21.67 28.88
N GLU A 209 -17.67 23.00 28.80
CA GLU A 209 -16.44 23.77 28.65
C GLU A 209 -15.50 23.47 29.81
N THR A 210 -14.36 22.84 29.53
CA THR A 210 -13.23 22.82 30.45
C THR A 210 -12.19 23.82 29.93
N SER A 211 -12.17 24.97 30.60
CA SER A 211 -11.14 25.98 30.50
C SER A 211 -9.80 25.42 31.02
N GLY A 212 -8.72 25.69 30.28
CA GLY A 212 -7.35 25.46 30.74
C GLY A 212 -6.58 24.39 29.96
N ARG A 213 -6.15 24.72 28.74
CA ARG A 213 -4.93 24.12 28.17
C ARG A 213 -4.08 25.21 27.52
N ILE A 214 -2.85 25.27 28.00
CA ILE A 214 -1.78 26.15 27.53
C ILE A 214 -1.39 25.72 26.09
N PRO A 215 -1.10 26.65 25.17
CA PRO A 215 -0.64 26.33 23.81
C PRO A 215 0.67 25.53 23.81
N ILE A 216 0.89 24.73 22.76
CA ILE A 216 2.05 23.84 22.63
C ILE A 216 3.39 24.60 22.57
N GLU A 217 3.34 25.93 22.35
CA GLU A 217 4.50 26.81 22.30
C GLU A 217 5.03 27.24 23.69
N GLU A 218 4.34 26.97 24.80
CA GLU A 218 4.77 27.38 26.17
C GLU A 218 5.29 26.22 27.05
N MET A 219 5.58 25.06 26.47
CA MET A 219 6.15 23.93 27.21
C MET A 219 7.69 24.06 27.32
N HIS A 220 8.17 24.73 28.37
CA HIS A 220 9.61 24.83 28.66
C HIS A 220 10.11 23.53 29.31
N LEU A 221 11.04 22.83 28.66
CA LEU A 221 11.75 21.69 29.24
C LEU A 221 12.98 22.18 30.04
N PRO A 222 13.22 21.69 31.27
CA PRO A 222 14.45 21.99 31.99
C PRO A 222 15.66 21.32 31.31
N PRO A 223 16.85 21.95 31.28
CA PRO A 223 18.02 21.39 30.62
C PRO A 223 18.54 20.16 31.37
N ALA A 224 18.83 19.09 30.62
CA ALA A 224 19.45 17.88 31.14
C ALA A 224 20.87 18.16 31.64
N SER A 225 21.17 17.67 32.84
CA SER A 225 22.49 17.71 33.48
C SER A 225 23.53 16.91 32.68
N ILE A 226 24.58 17.60 32.22
CA ILE A 226 25.76 17.04 31.57
C ILE A 226 26.79 16.64 32.65
N PRO A 227 27.30 15.40 32.70
CA PRO A 227 28.49 15.05 33.48
C PRO A 227 29.79 15.42 32.73
N PRO A 228 30.89 15.78 33.43
CA PRO A 228 32.13 16.28 32.82
C PRO A 228 33.01 15.17 32.21
N PRO A 229 34.03 15.51 31.39
CA PRO A 229 34.72 14.56 30.51
C PRO A 229 35.89 13.87 31.23
N LEU A 230 36.11 12.60 30.89
CA LEU A 230 37.34 11.88 31.25
C LEU A 230 38.27 11.79 30.03
N HIS A 231 39.49 12.27 30.24
CA HIS A 231 40.57 12.32 29.27
C HIS A 231 41.25 10.95 29.07
N THR A 232 41.46 10.62 27.79
CA THR A 232 42.59 9.93 27.14
C THR A 232 43.54 9.04 27.97
N SER A 233 43.61 7.76 27.59
CA SER A 233 44.88 7.04 27.35
C SER A 233 44.69 5.86 26.38
N HIS A 234 45.51 5.82 25.32
CA HIS A 234 45.73 4.68 24.41
C HIS A 234 46.98 3.88 24.89
N PRO A 235 47.43 2.82 24.19
CA PRO A 235 46.97 1.42 24.13
C PRO A 235 48.12 0.45 24.56
N PRO A 236 47.99 -0.89 24.41
CA PRO A 236 48.50 -1.56 23.19
C PRO A 236 47.56 -2.70 22.71
N SER A 237 47.38 -2.99 21.42
CA SER A 237 48.28 -3.53 20.38
C SER A 237 48.30 -5.07 20.32
N TYR A 238 48.05 -5.59 19.11
CA TYR A 238 48.26 -6.95 18.56
C TYR A 238 47.33 -8.07 19.04
N ARG A 239 46.49 -8.64 18.18
CA ARG A 239 46.77 -9.61 17.08
C ARG A 239 46.79 -11.05 17.60
N ASP A 240 45.96 -11.86 16.94
CA ASP A 240 46.03 -13.31 16.74
C ASP A 240 45.02 -14.25 17.42
N GLN A 241 44.53 -15.14 16.54
CA GLN A 241 43.99 -16.51 16.72
C GLN A 241 42.51 -16.62 17.12
N LEU A 242 41.57 -16.91 16.21
CA LEU A 242 41.32 -18.14 15.42
C LEU A 242 41.17 -19.43 16.24
N TYR A 243 40.07 -20.14 15.94
CA TYR A 243 39.65 -21.49 16.32
C TYR A 243 39.22 -21.72 17.79
N SER A 244 37.93 -22.05 17.97
CA SER A 244 37.56 -23.39 18.45
C SER A 244 36.06 -23.65 18.31
N SER A 245 35.74 -24.65 17.50
CA SER A 245 34.45 -25.34 17.47
C SER A 245 34.24 -26.13 18.75
N SER A 246 33.03 -26.14 19.31
CA SER A 246 32.53 -27.33 20.03
C SER A 246 31.01 -27.32 20.15
N VAL A 247 30.41 -28.27 19.45
CA VAL A 247 29.05 -28.78 19.67
C VAL A 247 29.07 -29.64 20.94
N SER A 248 28.04 -29.53 21.79
CA SER A 248 27.30 -30.69 22.36
C SER A 248 26.18 -30.29 23.34
N PRO A 249 25.19 -31.19 23.57
CA PRO A 249 23.77 -30.86 23.83
C PRO A 249 23.28 -31.23 25.25
N LEU A 250 21.95 -31.40 25.42
CA LEU A 250 21.14 -31.92 26.57
C LEU A 250 20.39 -30.80 27.34
N ARG A 251 19.16 -30.95 27.85
CA ARG A 251 18.37 -32.15 28.19
C ARG A 251 16.89 -31.80 28.38
N VAL A 252 16.05 -32.81 28.13
CA VAL A 252 14.62 -32.93 28.41
C VAL A 252 14.28 -32.79 29.90
N ALA A 253 13.11 -32.23 30.22
CA ALA A 253 12.36 -32.55 31.43
C ALA A 253 10.84 -32.42 31.20
N SER A 254 10.13 -33.56 31.25
CA SER A 254 8.71 -33.65 31.63
C SER A 254 8.60 -33.79 33.16
N PRO A 255 7.42 -33.52 33.77
CA PRO A 255 6.66 -34.61 34.40
C PRO A 255 5.17 -34.63 33.98
N VAL A 256 4.50 -35.76 33.70
CA VAL A 256 3.85 -36.75 34.63
C VAL A 256 2.60 -36.12 35.29
N ALA A 257 1.38 -36.67 35.37
CA ALA A 257 0.73 -38.00 35.21
C ALA A 257 -0.80 -37.75 34.99
N SER A 258 -1.50 -38.53 34.16
CA SER A 258 -2.22 -39.80 34.44
C SER A 258 -3.57 -39.67 35.12
N CYS A 259 -4.64 -40.12 34.43
CA CYS A 259 -5.71 -41.04 34.87
C CYS A 259 -6.90 -40.91 33.90
N ALA A 260 -7.73 -41.91 33.57
CA ALA A 260 -7.61 -43.36 33.49
C ALA A 260 -8.78 -43.81 32.59
N SER A 261 -8.57 -44.92 31.88
CA SER A 261 -9.50 -45.66 31.02
C SER A 261 -10.77 -46.16 31.70
N SER A 262 -11.86 -46.32 30.94
CA SER A 262 -12.75 -47.50 31.03
C SER A 262 -13.62 -47.64 29.79
N ALA A 263 -13.37 -48.71 29.04
CA ALA A 263 -14.30 -49.32 28.11
C ALA A 263 -15.13 -50.38 28.86
N ARG A 264 -16.42 -50.48 28.58
CA ARG A 264 -17.22 -51.69 28.81
C ARG A 264 -18.26 -51.85 27.71
N SER A 265 -18.21 -53.01 27.07
CA SER A 265 -19.25 -53.60 26.22
C SER A 265 -20.08 -54.58 27.05
N SER A 266 -21.40 -54.63 26.87
CA SER A 266 -22.18 -55.89 26.70
C SER A 266 -23.71 -55.69 26.69
N ALA A 267 -24.32 -56.12 25.58
CA ALA A 267 -25.51 -56.99 25.42
C ALA A 267 -26.97 -56.59 25.81
N VAL A 268 -27.83 -56.61 24.77
CA VAL A 268 -29.15 -57.28 24.58
C VAL A 268 -30.35 -56.98 25.50
N GLY A 269 -31.50 -56.66 24.89
CA GLY A 269 -32.86 -56.92 25.42
C GLY A 269 -33.91 -55.88 24.98
N GLY A 270 -34.95 -56.31 24.25
CA GLY A 270 -35.92 -55.44 23.57
C GLY A 270 -37.11 -54.91 24.38
N GLY A 271 -37.96 -54.12 23.72
CA GLY A 271 -39.29 -53.70 24.20
C GLY A 271 -39.76 -52.36 23.63
N SER A 272 -40.87 -52.38 22.88
CA SER A 272 -41.60 -51.23 22.32
C SER A 272 -42.05 -50.20 23.36
N THR A 273 -42.09 -48.91 23.00
CA THR A 273 -43.31 -48.04 22.90
C THR A 273 -42.96 -46.54 22.73
N VAL A 274 -43.47 -45.96 21.62
CA VAL A 274 -44.15 -44.65 21.43
C VAL A 274 -43.63 -43.34 22.09
N ALA A 275 -43.50 -42.34 21.20
CA ALA A 275 -43.65 -40.87 21.35
C ALA A 275 -42.48 -40.00 21.83
N GLY A 276 -42.26 -38.91 21.08
CA GLY A 276 -41.57 -37.70 21.55
C GLY A 276 -40.48 -37.21 20.61
N GLY A 277 -40.85 -36.45 19.57
CA GLY A 277 -39.90 -35.74 18.72
C GLY A 277 -39.17 -34.63 19.48
N ALA A 278 -37.84 -34.60 19.36
CA ALA A 278 -36.97 -33.46 19.62
C ALA A 278 -35.77 -33.51 18.65
N PRO A 279 -35.22 -32.37 18.21
CA PRO A 279 -34.57 -32.25 16.91
C PRO A 279 -33.13 -32.78 16.92
N ARG A 280 -32.86 -33.78 16.08
CA ARG A 280 -31.53 -34.35 15.81
C ARG A 280 -30.59 -33.46 14.99
N VAL A 281 -30.94 -32.19 14.75
CA VAL A 281 -30.27 -31.32 13.76
C VAL A 281 -29.06 -30.54 14.33
N LEU A 282 -28.89 -30.49 15.66
CA LEU A 282 -27.90 -29.62 16.32
C LEU A 282 -26.54 -30.29 16.61
N LEU A 283 -26.48 -31.63 16.60
CA LEU A 283 -25.23 -32.38 16.83
C LEU A 283 -24.39 -32.51 15.55
N ASP A 284 -25.03 -32.67 14.38
CA ASP A 284 -24.36 -32.72 13.07
C ASP A 284 -23.60 -31.43 12.75
N SER A 285 -24.10 -30.28 13.20
CA SER A 285 -23.43 -28.98 12.98
C SER A 285 -22.24 -28.77 13.90
N HIS A 286 -22.25 -29.31 15.11
CA HIS A 286 -21.13 -29.22 16.04
C HIS A 286 -19.95 -30.10 15.59
N GLU A 287 -20.22 -31.35 15.20
CA GLU A 287 -19.16 -32.24 14.68
C GLU A 287 -18.57 -31.73 13.36
N ALA A 288 -19.40 -31.13 12.49
CA ALA A 288 -18.92 -30.49 11.27
C ALA A 288 -18.00 -29.29 11.55
N LEU A 289 -18.32 -28.47 12.56
CA LEU A 289 -17.47 -27.35 12.99
C LEU A 289 -16.15 -27.85 13.60
N GLU A 290 -16.18 -28.91 14.41
CA GLU A 290 -14.97 -29.50 14.97
C GLU A 290 -14.04 -30.10 13.88
N CYS A 291 -14.62 -30.75 12.87
CA CYS A 291 -13.86 -31.24 11.72
C CYS A 291 -13.23 -30.09 10.92
N GLU A 292 -13.97 -29.00 10.71
CA GLU A 292 -13.45 -27.83 10.00
C GLU A 292 -12.34 -27.12 10.80
N ILE A 293 -12.47 -27.02 12.13
CA ILE A 293 -11.42 -26.49 13.00
C ILE A 293 -10.15 -27.36 12.92
N LYS A 294 -10.28 -28.69 12.93
CA LYS A 294 -9.13 -29.59 12.75
C LYS A 294 -8.46 -29.40 11.39
N ARG A 295 -9.25 -29.34 10.32
CA ARG A 295 -8.76 -29.12 8.95
C ARG A 295 -8.02 -27.78 8.81
N LEU A 296 -8.55 -26.72 9.41
CA LEU A 296 -7.93 -25.40 9.39
C LEU A 296 -6.62 -25.36 10.19
N ARG A 297 -6.54 -26.06 11.33
CA ARG A 297 -5.30 -26.19 12.11
C ARG A 297 -4.22 -26.94 11.36
N GLU A 298 -4.57 -28.05 10.71
CA GLU A 298 -3.63 -28.80 9.88
C GLU A 298 -3.12 -27.97 8.71
N ARG A 299 -4.01 -27.22 8.05
CA ARG A 299 -3.62 -26.32 6.96
C ARG A 299 -2.75 -25.15 7.44
N LEU A 300 -3.01 -24.61 8.62
CA LEU A 300 -2.17 -23.58 9.23
C LEU A 300 -0.76 -24.12 9.49
N TYR A 301 -0.65 -25.31 10.07
CA TYR A 301 0.64 -25.97 10.31
C TYR A 301 1.41 -26.18 9.01
N THR A 302 0.77 -26.66 7.95
CA THR A 302 1.43 -26.82 6.63
C THR A 302 1.95 -25.49 6.12
N VAL A 303 1.13 -24.43 6.16
CA VAL A 303 1.55 -23.09 5.71
C VAL A 303 2.72 -22.55 6.55
N GLU A 304 2.71 -22.76 7.87
CA GLU A 304 3.82 -22.36 8.75
C GLU A 304 5.11 -23.11 8.40
N THR A 305 5.04 -24.41 8.11
CA THR A 305 6.20 -25.20 7.67
C THR A 305 6.74 -24.76 6.31
N GLU A 306 5.86 -24.48 5.35
CA GLU A 306 6.25 -23.96 4.03
C GLU A 306 6.90 -22.57 4.15
N ASN A 307 6.35 -21.70 5.00
CA ASN A 307 6.90 -20.37 5.24
C ASN A 307 8.28 -20.44 5.92
N ALA A 308 8.48 -21.37 6.87
CA ALA A 308 9.78 -21.63 7.46
C ALA A 308 10.80 -22.15 6.43
N ALA A 309 10.36 -23.06 5.55
CA ALA A 309 11.21 -23.58 4.47
C ALA A 309 11.60 -22.49 3.45
N MET A 310 10.65 -21.61 3.08
CA MET A 310 10.95 -20.47 2.21
C MET A 310 11.91 -19.47 2.87
N SER A 311 11.73 -19.20 4.17
CA SER A 311 12.62 -18.32 4.94
C SER A 311 14.05 -18.87 5.00
N ALA A 312 14.20 -20.19 5.13
CA ALA A 312 15.51 -20.84 5.08
C ALA A 312 16.16 -20.73 3.69
N LYS A 313 15.40 -20.94 2.61
CA LYS A 313 15.89 -20.76 1.22
C LYS A 313 16.33 -19.33 0.95
N LEU A 314 15.55 -18.34 1.39
CA LEU A 314 15.89 -16.93 1.24
C LEU A 314 17.19 -16.58 1.98
N SER A 315 17.35 -17.10 3.20
CA SER A 315 18.58 -16.92 3.99
C SER A 315 19.79 -17.57 3.32
N GLN A 316 19.61 -18.75 2.70
CA GLN A 316 20.67 -19.41 1.94
C GLN A 316 21.08 -18.60 0.70
N GLN A 317 20.11 -18.07 -0.05
CA GLN A 317 20.40 -17.22 -1.21
C GLN A 317 21.10 -15.93 -0.80
N GLN A 318 20.68 -15.31 0.30
CA GLN A 318 21.34 -14.12 0.83
C GLN A 318 22.80 -14.43 1.17
N TRP A 319 23.06 -15.55 1.86
CA TRP A 319 24.41 -15.99 2.19
C TRP A 319 25.26 -16.24 0.94
N GLU A 320 24.72 -16.87 -0.10
CA GLU A 320 25.44 -17.12 -1.35
C GLU A 320 25.81 -15.80 -2.08
N VAL A 321 24.90 -14.82 -2.08
CA VAL A 321 25.17 -13.49 -2.62
C VAL A 321 26.28 -12.79 -1.84
N ASP A 322 26.22 -12.84 -0.50
CA ASP A 322 27.22 -12.21 0.37
C ASP A 322 28.61 -12.86 0.19
N GLN A 323 28.66 -14.18 0.04
CA GLN A 323 29.90 -14.90 -0.29
C GLN A 323 30.50 -14.46 -1.63
N ARG A 324 29.67 -14.35 -2.67
CA ARG A 324 30.11 -13.88 -4.00
C ARG A 324 30.59 -12.43 -3.97
N LEU A 325 29.93 -11.57 -3.22
CA LEU A 325 30.38 -10.19 -3.02
C LEU A 325 31.75 -10.16 -2.36
N GLN A 326 31.96 -10.96 -1.32
CA GLN A 326 33.24 -11.06 -0.62
C GLN A 326 34.37 -11.61 -1.52
N GLU A 327 34.07 -12.58 -2.40
CA GLU A 327 35.02 -13.10 -3.38
C GLU A 327 35.42 -12.03 -4.41
N ILE A 328 34.44 -11.26 -4.91
CA ILE A 328 34.69 -10.14 -5.84
C ILE A 328 35.54 -9.05 -5.16
N GLU A 329 35.22 -8.67 -3.92
CA GLU A 329 36.00 -7.71 -3.14
C GLU A 329 37.46 -8.17 -2.96
N MET A 330 37.67 -9.45 -2.66
CA MET A 330 39.00 -10.04 -2.53
C MET A 330 39.77 -10.05 -3.86
N GLN A 331 39.12 -10.31 -5.00
CA GLN A 331 39.76 -10.23 -6.32
C GLN A 331 40.17 -8.80 -6.67
N ILE A 332 39.34 -7.81 -6.32
CA ILE A 332 39.64 -6.39 -6.52
C ILE A 332 40.83 -5.96 -5.64
N CYS A 333 40.87 -6.38 -4.37
CA CYS A 333 41.97 -6.06 -3.46
C CYS A 333 43.26 -6.86 -3.77
N GLY A 334 43.14 -8.11 -4.22
CA GLY A 334 44.27 -8.99 -4.56
C GLY A 334 44.98 -8.61 -5.87
N GLY A 335 44.26 -8.03 -6.84
CA GLY A 335 44.83 -7.55 -8.10
C GLY A 335 45.76 -6.34 -7.96
N SER A 336 45.82 -5.71 -6.78
CA SER A 336 46.64 -4.52 -6.52
C SER A 336 48.04 -4.82 -5.99
N SER A 337 48.37 -6.09 -5.69
CA SER A 337 49.66 -6.44 -5.06
C SER A 337 50.70 -7.06 -6.01
N LEU A 338 50.33 -7.45 -7.24
CA LEU A 338 51.26 -8.04 -8.21
C LEU A 338 51.76 -7.05 -9.28
N SER A 339 51.10 -5.89 -9.46
CA SER A 339 51.55 -4.88 -10.43
C SER A 339 52.66 -3.97 -9.91
N SER A 340 52.86 -3.87 -8.60
CA SER A 340 53.86 -2.95 -8.02
C SER A 340 55.30 -3.49 -8.02
N GLN A 341 55.51 -4.79 -8.28
CA GLN A 341 56.86 -5.36 -8.32
C GLN A 341 57.46 -5.35 -9.73
N GLU A 342 56.67 -5.60 -10.79
CA GLU A 342 57.17 -5.59 -12.18
C GLU A 342 57.32 -4.19 -12.81
N GLU A 343 56.62 -3.16 -12.29
CA GLU A 343 56.82 -1.77 -12.74
C GLU A 343 58.07 -1.12 -12.13
N ASN A 344 58.53 -1.60 -10.97
CA ASN A 344 59.68 -1.03 -10.28
C ASN A 344 61.03 -1.55 -10.83
N GLU A 345 61.02 -2.72 -11.49
CA GLU A 345 62.20 -3.29 -12.16
C GLU A 345 62.41 -2.67 -13.56
N ARG A 346 61.34 -2.37 -14.30
CA ARG A 346 61.44 -1.66 -15.60
C ARG A 346 61.90 -0.21 -15.49
N ASN A 347 61.64 0.46 -14.36
CA ASN A 347 62.10 1.84 -14.16
C ASN A 347 63.58 1.97 -13.73
N ARG A 348 64.28 0.85 -13.44
CA ARG A 348 65.72 0.87 -13.15
C ARG A 348 66.60 0.67 -14.38
N GLU A 349 66.09 0.09 -15.46
CA GLU A 349 66.87 -0.13 -16.70
C GLU A 349 66.85 1.05 -17.67
N SER A 350 66.09 2.11 -17.38
CA SER A 350 66.02 3.32 -18.23
C SER A 350 66.95 4.46 -17.77
N ILE A 351 67.82 4.21 -16.79
CA ILE A 351 68.84 5.16 -16.33
C ILE A 351 70.18 4.42 -16.26
N ILE A 352 70.86 4.28 -17.40
CA ILE A 352 72.33 4.21 -17.59
C ILE A 352 72.62 4.52 -19.06
#